data_AF-A0A5P8Z0N6-F1
#
_entry.id   AF-A0A5P8Z0N6-F1
#
_cell.length_a   1.000
_cell.length_b   1.000
_cell.length_c   1.000
_cell.angle_alpha   90.00
_cell.angle_beta   90.00
_cell.angle_gamma   90.00
#
_symmetry.space_group_name_H-M   'P 1'
#
loop_
_entity.id
_entity.type
_entity.pdbx_description
1 polymer ?
#
loop_
_entity_poly.entity_id
_entity_poly.type
_entity_poly.pdbx_seq_one_letter_code
_entity_poly.pdbx_strand_id
1 'polypeptide(L)'
;MALFPRIAEKRMQEAAEDGLFDNLKGAGQPIPDLQSHDGLDAATQAGFRIMSEAGAVPFEVSLKRTVNEAREALRLCEDPEERLRLMKTLADLEMRYAMTMEQRRRGR
;
A
#
# COMPACT_ATOMS: atom_id res chain seq x y z
N MET A 1 33.03 -15.13 -21.35
CA MET A 1 31.82 -15.47 -20.56
C MET A 1 32.25 -15.69 -19.12
N ALA A 2 31.76 -15.05 -18.06
CA ALA A 2 30.95 -13.84 -17.89
C ALA A 2 31.58 -13.10 -16.69
N LEU A 3 32.06 -11.88 -16.90
CA LEU A 3 32.83 -11.13 -15.89
C LEU A 3 31.94 -10.68 -14.72
N PHE A 4 30.69 -10.33 -15.02
CA PHE A 4 29.71 -9.85 -14.05
C PHE A 4 29.40 -10.85 -12.93
N PRO A 5 29.06 -12.13 -13.22
CA PRO A 5 28.83 -13.13 -12.18
C PRO A 5 30.03 -13.34 -11.25
N ARG A 6 31.27 -13.33 -11.77
CA ARG A 6 32.47 -13.47 -10.95
C ARG A 6 32.70 -12.29 -10.01
N ILE A 7 32.40 -11.07 -10.47
CA ILE A 7 32.49 -9.89 -9.62
C ILE A 7 31.39 -9.92 -8.56
N ALA A 8 30.16 -10.29 -8.93
CA ALA A 8 29.04 -10.42 -8.00
C ALA A 8 29.33 -11.46 -6.90
N GLU A 9 29.77 -12.66 -7.28
CA GLU A 9 30.15 -13.73 -6.34
C GLU A 9 31.21 -13.27 -5.35
N LYS A 10 32.28 -12.62 -5.84
CA LYS A 10 33.34 -12.10 -4.98
C LYS A 10 32.81 -11.09 -3.96
N ARG A 11 31.91 -10.19 -4.38
CA ARG A 11 31.28 -9.20 -3.48
C ARG A 11 30.37 -9.86 -2.45
N MET A 12 29.65 -10.92 -2.82
CA MET A 12 28.80 -11.66 -1.89
C MET A 12 29.63 -12.40 -0.83
N GLN A 13 30.77 -12.96 -1.22
CA GLN A 13 31.71 -13.62 -0.30
C GLN A 13 32.35 -12.61 0.67
N GLU A 14 32.86 -11.49 0.17
CA GLU A 14 33.38 -10.38 1.01
C GLU A 14 32.32 -9.93 2.04
N ALA A 15 31.06 -9.74 1.61
CA ALA A 15 29.98 -9.34 2.51
C ALA A 15 29.61 -10.42 3.56
N ALA A 16 29.76 -11.70 3.23
CA ALA A 16 29.55 -12.79 4.17
C ALA A 16 30.65 -12.85 5.22
N GLU A 17 31.92 -12.67 4.82
CA GLU A 17 33.07 -12.60 5.73
C GLU A 17 32.97 -11.41 6.68
N ASP A 18 32.46 -10.27 6.20
CA ASP A 18 32.20 -9.07 7.00
C ASP A 18 30.98 -9.20 7.93
N GLY A 19 30.27 -10.33 7.90
CA GLY A 19 29.08 -10.56 8.75
C GLY A 19 27.88 -9.69 8.38
N LEU A 20 27.84 -9.10 7.18
CA LEU A 20 26.73 -8.23 6.75
C LEU A 20 25.39 -8.96 6.60
N PHE A 21 25.41 -10.29 6.54
CA PHE A 21 24.22 -11.14 6.54
C PHE A 21 23.79 -11.60 7.94
N ASP A 22 24.61 -11.33 8.96
CA ASP A 22 24.28 -11.64 10.34
C ASP A 22 23.29 -10.60 10.89
N ASN A 23 22.22 -11.07 11.53
CA ASN A 23 21.20 -10.23 12.17
C ASN A 23 20.47 -9.26 11.22
N LEU A 24 20.19 -9.69 9.99
CA LEU A 24 19.34 -8.95 9.07
C LEU A 24 17.96 -8.66 9.70
N LYS A 25 17.38 -7.51 9.35
CA LYS A 25 16.02 -7.15 9.76
C LYS A 25 15.04 -8.23 9.25
N GLY A 26 14.43 -8.96 10.19
CA GLY A 26 13.51 -10.06 9.88
C GLY A 26 14.19 -11.44 9.77
N ALA A 27 15.48 -11.57 10.10
CA ALA A 27 16.14 -12.88 10.19
C ALA A 27 15.41 -13.80 11.18
N GLY A 28 15.06 -15.01 10.72
CA GLY A 28 14.30 -15.99 11.51
C GLY A 28 12.81 -15.69 11.68
N GLN A 29 12.30 -14.57 11.14
CA GLN A 29 10.87 -14.28 11.12
C GLN A 29 10.20 -14.95 9.91
N PRO A 30 8.92 -15.33 10.03
CA PRO A 30 8.16 -15.80 8.87
C PRO A 30 8.16 -14.72 7.78
N ILE A 31 8.27 -15.16 6.52
CA ILE A 31 8.16 -14.26 5.39
C ILE A 31 6.80 -13.55 5.49
N PRO A 32 6.76 -12.21 5.53
CA PRO A 32 5.51 -11.47 5.61
C PRO A 32 4.58 -11.89 4.47
N ASP A 33 3.29 -11.98 4.76
CA ASP A 33 2.30 -12.38 3.78
C ASP A 33 2.29 -11.43 2.58
N LEU A 34 2.83 -11.90 1.46
CA LEU A 34 2.85 -11.19 0.17
C LEU A 34 1.49 -11.27 -0.54
N GLN A 35 0.56 -12.13 -0.08
CA GLN A 35 -0.73 -12.39 -0.72
C GLN A 35 -1.71 -11.20 -0.62
N SER A 36 -1.40 -10.19 0.19
CA SER A 36 -2.19 -8.94 0.25
C SER A 36 -2.22 -8.17 -1.10
N HIS A 37 -1.42 -8.59 -2.08
CA HIS A 37 -1.27 -7.94 -3.37
C HIS A 37 -1.60 -8.85 -4.57
N ASP A 38 -2.23 -10.00 -4.33
CA ASP A 38 -2.66 -10.90 -5.41
C ASP A 38 -3.51 -10.15 -6.45
N GLY A 39 -3.01 -10.07 -7.69
CA GLY A 39 -3.65 -9.35 -8.81
C GLY A 39 -3.13 -7.92 -9.07
N LEU A 40 -2.09 -7.47 -8.37
CA LEU A 40 -1.35 -6.24 -8.68
C LEU A 40 -0.09 -6.54 -9.51
N ASP A 41 0.32 -5.61 -10.37
CA ASP A 41 1.59 -5.71 -11.06
C ASP A 41 2.78 -5.46 -10.09
N ALA A 42 3.97 -5.92 -10.50
CA ALA A 42 5.17 -5.87 -9.66
C ALA A 42 5.59 -4.44 -9.26
N ALA A 43 5.36 -3.45 -10.14
CA ALA A 43 5.70 -2.05 -9.84
C ALA A 43 4.75 -1.48 -8.79
N THR A 44 3.46 -1.79 -8.87
CA THR A 44 2.46 -1.39 -7.87
C THR A 44 2.72 -2.04 -6.52
N GLN A 45 3.06 -3.34 -6.50
CA GLN A 45 3.41 -4.05 -5.26
C GLN A 45 4.65 -3.43 -4.60
N ALA A 46 5.68 -3.12 -5.38
CA ALA A 46 6.87 -2.44 -4.88
C ALA A 46 6.56 -1.04 -4.35
N GLY A 47 5.71 -0.27 -5.05
CA GLY A 47 5.27 1.06 -4.60
C GLY A 47 4.54 1.02 -3.26
N PHE A 48 3.62 0.07 -3.07
CA PHE A 48 2.92 -0.12 -1.79
C PHE A 48 3.85 -0.55 -0.67
N ARG A 49 4.83 -1.41 -0.96
CA ARG A 49 5.84 -1.82 0.01
C ARG A 49 6.73 -0.66 0.44
N ILE A 50 7.19 0.17 -0.50
CA ILE A 50 8.01 1.36 -0.19
C ILE A 50 7.20 2.33 0.68
N MET A 51 5.93 2.57 0.34
CA MET A 51 5.05 3.43 1.15
C MET A 51 4.86 2.87 2.56
N SER A 52 4.57 1.57 2.72
CA SER A 52 4.35 0.96 4.03
C SER A 52 5.62 0.95 4.89
N GLU A 53 6.77 0.67 4.30
CA GLU A 53 8.07 0.74 4.97
C GLU A 53 8.43 2.17 5.41
N ALA A 54 7.97 3.20 4.68
CA ALA A 54 8.10 4.61 5.03
C ALA A 54 7.02 5.11 6.02
N GLY A 55 6.09 4.25 6.45
CA GLY A 55 4.95 4.63 7.30
C GLY A 55 3.88 5.47 6.60
N ALA A 56 3.94 5.57 5.27
CA ALA A 56 2.97 6.28 4.47
C ALA A 56 1.79 5.35 4.11
N VAL A 57 0.57 5.87 4.26
CA VAL A 57 -0.65 5.16 3.87
C VAL A 57 -1.04 5.61 2.46
N PRO A 58 -1.34 4.68 1.53
CA PRO A 58 -1.79 5.05 0.20
C PRO A 58 -3.03 5.93 0.25
N PHE A 59 -3.09 6.92 -0.63
CA PHE A 59 -4.19 7.89 -0.68
C PHE A 59 -5.56 7.20 -0.74
N GLU A 60 -5.67 6.09 -1.47
CA GLU A 60 -6.91 5.32 -1.63
C GLU A 60 -7.38 4.70 -0.32
N VAL A 61 -6.44 4.26 0.53
CA VAL A 61 -6.74 3.70 1.86
C VAL A 61 -7.26 4.79 2.78
N SER A 62 -6.64 5.98 2.75
CA SER A 62 -7.12 7.14 3.52
C SER A 62 -8.51 7.58 3.06
N LEU A 63 -8.76 7.66 1.74
CA LEU A 63 -10.04 8.08 1.19
C LEU A 63 -11.15 7.07 1.50
N LYS A 64 -10.86 5.77 1.41
CA LYS A 64 -11.79 4.71 1.83
C LYS A 64 -12.15 4.81 3.31
N ARG A 65 -11.19 5.15 4.17
CA ARG A 65 -11.44 5.39 5.60
C ARG A 65 -12.41 6.55 5.79
N THR A 66 -12.17 7.68 5.13
CA THR A 66 -13.04 8.86 5.20
C THR A 66 -14.46 8.57 4.69
N VAL A 67 -14.61 7.79 3.62
CA VAL A 67 -15.93 7.33 3.12
C VAL A 67 -16.66 6.51 4.19
N ASN A 68 -15.96 5.59 4.86
CA ASN A 68 -16.57 4.77 5.92
C ASN A 68 -16.97 5.61 7.15
N GLU A 69 -16.13 6.56 7.55
CA GLU A 69 -16.45 7.51 8.64
C GLU A 69 -17.69 8.35 8.31
N ALA A 70 -17.80 8.85 7.07
CA ALA A 70 -18.97 9.59 6.60
C ALA A 70 -20.25 8.72 6.57
N ARG A 71 -20.14 7.44 6.23
CA ARG A 71 -21.27 6.48 6.29
C ARG A 71 -21.74 6.24 7.72
N GLU A 72 -20.82 6.05 8.66
CA GLU A 72 -21.17 5.87 10.07
C GLU A 72 -21.82 7.14 10.65
N ALA A 73 -21.27 8.32 10.33
CA ALA A 73 -21.87 9.59 10.72
C ALA A 73 -23.29 9.74 10.19
N LEU A 74 -23.54 9.39 8.93
CA LEU A 74 -24.87 9.42 8.33
C LEU A 74 -25.83 8.41 8.99
N ARG A 75 -25.33 7.25 9.43
CA ARG A 75 -26.13 6.21 10.11
C ARG A 75 -26.59 6.67 11.49
N LEU A 76 -25.73 7.39 12.22
CA LEU A 76 -26.00 7.89 13.57
C LEU A 76 -26.72 9.24 13.59
N CYS A 77 -26.90 9.88 12.42
CA CYS A 77 -27.54 11.19 12.32
C CYS A 77 -29.07 11.09 12.41
N GLU A 78 -29.65 11.71 13.43
CA GLU A 78 -31.10 11.80 13.66
C GLU A 78 -31.73 13.09 13.10
N ASP A 79 -30.93 14.13 12.87
CA ASP A 79 -31.38 15.41 12.30
C ASP A 79 -31.58 15.30 10.77
N PRO A 80 -32.79 15.56 10.24
CA PRO A 80 -33.08 15.52 8.81
C PRO A 80 -32.24 16.48 7.94
N GLU A 81 -31.93 17.69 8.42
CA GLU A 81 -31.14 18.65 7.64
C GLU A 81 -29.67 18.25 7.60
N GLU A 82 -29.13 17.83 8.74
CA GLU A 82 -27.75 17.34 8.83
C GLU A 82 -27.56 16.04 8.03
N ARG A 83 -28.57 15.17 8.01
CA ARG A 83 -28.58 13.96 7.18
C ARG A 83 -28.44 14.29 5.70
N LEU A 84 -29.15 15.30 5.21
CA LEU A 84 -29.05 15.79 3.82
C LEU A 84 -27.64 16.31 3.50
N ARG A 85 -27.02 17.07 4.42
CA ARG A 85 -25.63 17.53 4.27
C ARG A 85 -24.65 16.37 4.21
N LEU A 86 -24.76 15.41 5.12
CA LEU A 86 -23.91 14.22 5.18
C LEU A 86 -24.05 13.34 3.93
N MET A 87 -25.27 13.19 3.39
CA MET A 87 -25.48 12.45 2.14
C MET A 87 -24.75 13.10 0.95
N LYS A 88 -24.80 14.44 0.84
CA LYS A 88 -24.08 15.16 -0.22
C LYS A 88 -22.57 14.99 -0.10
N THR A 89 -22.04 15.10 1.11
CA THR A 89 -20.61 14.90 1.39
C THR A 89 -20.17 13.48 1.07
N LEU A 90 -20.98 12.48 1.48
CA LEU A 90 -20.71 11.08 1.18
C LEU A 90 -20.68 10.82 -0.34
N ALA A 91 -21.64 11.38 -1.08
CA ALA A 91 -21.69 11.22 -2.54
C ALA A 91 -20.45 11.81 -3.25
N ASP A 92 -19.95 12.97 -2.81
CA ASP A 92 -18.70 13.55 -3.35
C ASP A 92 -17.48 12.67 -3.04
N LEU A 93 -17.37 12.18 -1.80
CA LEU A 93 -16.28 11.27 -1.40
C LEU A 93 -16.31 9.95 -2.18
N GLU A 94 -17.49 9.37 -2.38
CA GLU A 94 -17.68 8.16 -3.17
C GLU A 94 -17.34 8.38 -4.66
N MET A 95 -17.72 9.52 -5.23
CA MET A 95 -17.35 9.90 -6.60
C MET A 95 -15.83 10.01 -6.76
N ARG A 96 -15.15 10.72 -5.85
CA ARG A 96 -13.68 10.84 -5.86
C ARG A 96 -12.99 9.48 -5.72
N TYR A 97 -13.52 8.62 -4.86
CA TYR A 97 -13.02 7.26 -4.70
C TYR A 97 -13.21 6.42 -5.98
N ALA A 98 -14.37 6.50 -6.64
CA ALA A 98 -14.60 5.81 -7.90
C ALA A 98 -13.64 6.27 -9.01
N MET A 99 -13.43 7.58 -9.15
CA MET A 99 -12.50 8.14 -10.15
C MET A 99 -11.05 7.68 -9.93
N THR A 100 -10.57 7.70 -8.69
CA THR A 100 -9.20 7.24 -8.35
C THR A 100 -9.01 5.76 -8.64
N MET A 101 -10.01 4.92 -8.33
CA MET A 101 -9.98 3.49 -8.64
C MET A 101 -10.06 3.21 -10.15
N GLU A 102 -10.81 4.02 -10.90
CA GLU A 102 -10.91 3.89 -12.36
C GLU A 102 -9.61 4.31 -13.06
N GLN A 103 -8.96 5.40 -12.63
CA GLN A 103 -7.64 5.79 -13.15
C GLN A 103 -6.60 4.68 -12.96
N ARG A 104 -6.61 4.03 -11.79
CA ARG A 104 -5.78 2.83 -11.57
C ARG A 104 -6.13 1.68 -12.50
N ARG A 105 -7.42 1.42 -12.72
CA ARG A 105 -7.85 0.32 -13.60
C ARG A 105 -7.42 0.55 -15.05
N ARG A 106 -7.44 1.81 -15.51
CA ARG A 106 -7.00 2.21 -16.86
C ARG A 106 -5.49 2.30 -17.03
N GLY A 107 -4.75 2.51 -15.95
CA GLY A 107 -3.28 2.51 -15.94
C GLY A 107 -2.65 1.11 -15.84
N ARG A 108 -3.46 0.05 -15.81
CA ARG A 108 -3.04 -1.36 -15.89
C ARG A 108 -3.12 -1.89 -17.31
#